data_AF-A0A1A8XYH7-F1
#
_entry.id   AF-A0A1A8XYH7-F1
#
_cell.length_a   1.000
_cell.length_b   1.000
_cell.length_c   1.000
_cell.angle_alpha   90.00
_cell.angle_beta   90.00
_cell.angle_gamma   90.00
#
_symmetry.space_group_name_H-M   'P 1'
#
loop_
_entity.id
_entity.type
_entity.pdbx_description
1 polymer ?
#
loop_
_entity_poly.entity_id
_entity_poly.type
_entity_poly.pdbx_seq_one_letter_code
_entity_poly.pdbx_strand_id
1 'polypeptide(L)' 'MPEVMDCFSVSGDADYMLRITVPDLAAFSELMMKRLLFLPGVARIKTSIALQTVKQTHVLPLEHLTQPSKSSKRIRYAEG' A
#
# COMPACT_ATOMS: atom_id res chain seq x y z
N MET A 1 0.73 16.61 2.99
CA MET A 1 -0.50 16.06 3.57
C MET A 1 -0.08 15.03 4.60
N PRO A 2 0.24 15.48 5.84
CA PRO A 2 0.87 14.63 6.86
C PRO A 2 -0.02 13.48 7.35
N GLU A 3 -1.32 13.58 7.17
CA GLU A 3 -2.31 12.56 7.54
C GLU A 3 -2.25 11.32 6.63
N VAL A 4 -1.69 11.45 5.43
CA VAL A 4 -1.50 10.34 4.49
C VAL A 4 -0.22 9.61 4.86
N MET A 5 -0.38 8.40 5.37
CA MET A 5 0.73 7.55 5.79
C MET A 5 1.30 6.71 4.64
N ASP A 6 0.44 6.31 3.70
CA ASP A 6 0.84 5.62 2.48
C ASP A 6 -0.03 6.03 1.30
N CYS A 7 0.53 5.96 0.10
CA CYS A 7 -0.19 6.13 -1.16
C CYS A 7 0.32 5.09 -2.16
N PHE A 8 -0.58 4.26 -2.66
CA PHE A 8 -0.28 3.21 -3.61
C PHE A 8 -1.02 3.46 -4.91
N SER A 9 -0.35 3.29 -6.05
CA SER A 9 -1.07 3.01 -7.29
C SER A 9 -1.42 1.53 -7.28
N VAL A 10 -2.69 1.21 -7.56
CA VAL A 10 -3.19 -0.15 -7.46
C VAL A 10 -3.82 -0.58 -8.79
N SER A 11 -3.64 -1.84 -9.15
CA SER A 11 -4.41 -2.45 -10.23
C SER A 11 -5.78 -2.85 -9.69
N GLY A 12 -6.88 -2.29 -10.20
CA GLY A 12 -8.24 -2.64 -9.78
C GLY A 12 -9.26 -1.52 -9.99
N ASP A 13 -10.26 -1.47 -9.12
CA ASP A 13 -11.41 -0.53 -9.21
C ASP A 13 -11.07 0.95 -8.96
N ALA A 14 -9.85 1.23 -8.50
CA ALA A 14 -9.34 2.57 -8.24
C ALA A 14 -7.90 2.66 -8.73
N ASP A 15 -7.49 3.83 -9.21
CA ASP A 15 -6.10 4.07 -9.65
C ASP A 15 -5.14 4.23 -8.47
N TYR A 16 -5.67 4.73 -7.33
CA TYR A 16 -4.91 5.01 -6.13
C TYR A 16 -5.64 4.58 -4.86
N MET A 17 -4.87 4.07 -3.89
CA MET A 17 -5.32 3.76 -2.53
C MET A 17 -4.44 4.48 -1.51
N LEU A 18 -5.06 5.27 -0.65
CA LEU A 18 -4.39 6.05 0.39
C LEU A 18 -4.71 5.46 1.76
N ARG A 19 -3.69 5.30 2.60
CA ARG A 19 -3.88 5.02 4.04
C ARG A 19 -3.76 6.31 4.82
N ILE A 20 -4.83 6.71 5.49
CA ILE A 20 -4.92 7.98 6.22
C ILE A 20 -5.08 7.70 7.71
N THR A 21 -4.42 8.48 8.56
CA THR A 21 -4.58 8.43 10.02
C THR A 21 -4.90 9.82 10.55
N VAL A 22 -5.98 9.91 11.32
CA VAL A 22 -6.52 11.15 11.90
C VAL A 22 -7.03 10.86 13.32
N PRO A 23 -7.13 11.88 14.20
CA PRO A 23 -7.55 11.68 15.58
C PRO A 23 -9.03 11.30 15.72
N ASP A 24 -9.89 11.79 14.83
CA ASP A 24 -11.34 11.58 14.88
C ASP A 24 -12.02 11.76 13.50
N LEU A 25 -13.33 11.52 13.45
CA LEU A 25 -14.12 11.62 12.22
C LEU A 25 -14.33 13.07 11.76
N ALA A 26 -14.27 14.06 12.66
CA ALA A 26 -14.39 15.46 12.29
C ALA A 26 -13.15 15.92 11.51
N ALA A 27 -11.95 15.56 11.98
CA ALA A 27 -10.69 15.76 11.28
C ALA A 27 -10.67 15.04 9.91
N PHE A 28 -11.22 13.83 9.82
CA PHE A 28 -11.39 13.13 8.54
C PHE A 28 -12.28 13.92 7.57
N SER A 29 -13.44 14.37 8.03
CA SER A 29 -14.40 15.14 7.23
C SER A 29 -13.78 16.43 6.71
N GLU A 30 -13.04 17.15 7.56
CA GLU A 30 -12.31 18.35 7.16
C GLU A 30 -11.23 18.07 6.11
N LEU A 31 -10.45 16.99 6.27
CA LEU A 31 -9.45 16.59 5.29
C LEU A 31 -10.09 16.26 3.93
N MET A 32 -11.20 15.50 3.96
CA MET A 32 -11.97 15.14 2.78
C MET A 32 -12.48 16.38 2.04
N MET A 33 -13.15 17.28 2.76
CA MET A 33 -13.73 18.49 2.20
C MET A 33 -12.67 19.47 1.74
N LYS A 34 -11.62 19.73 2.51
CA LYS A 34 -10.64 20.79 2.22
C LYS A 34 -9.56 20.39 1.21
N ARG A 35 -9.34 19.09 1.01
CA ARG A 35 -8.21 18.58 0.20
C ARG A 35 -8.66 17.55 -0.82
N LEU A 36 -9.10 16.38 -0.37
CA LEU A 36 -9.25 15.21 -1.23
C LEU A 36 -10.29 15.40 -2.34
N LEU A 37 -11.43 16.03 -2.03
CA LEU A 37 -12.49 16.30 -3.02
C LEU A 37 -12.12 17.36 -4.06
N PHE A 38 -11.14 18.22 -3.76
CA PHE A 38 -10.67 19.27 -4.67
C PHE A 38 -9.41 18.88 -5.45
N LEU A 39 -8.90 17.66 -5.27
CA LEU A 39 -7.75 17.20 -6.04
C LEU A 39 -8.12 17.09 -7.52
N PRO A 40 -7.35 17.74 -8.41
CA PRO A 40 -7.63 17.70 -9.84
C PRO A 40 -7.49 16.26 -10.36
N GLY A 41 -8.44 15.81 -11.16
CA GLY A 41 -8.45 14.47 -11.75
C GLY A 41 -9.07 13.38 -10.87
N VAL A 42 -9.54 13.70 -9.66
CA VAL A 42 -10.25 12.74 -8.82
C VAL A 42 -11.73 12.69 -9.21
N ALA A 43 -12.13 11.62 -9.90
CA ALA A 43 -13.52 11.43 -10.32
C ALA A 43 -14.42 10.84 -9.22
N ARG A 44 -13.87 9.95 -8.38
CA ARG A 44 -14.62 9.27 -7.32
C ARG A 44 -13.71 8.91 -6.16
N ILE A 45 -14.22 9.06 -4.95
CA ILE A 45 -13.56 8.62 -3.73
C ILE A 45 -14.45 7.59 -3.05
N LYS A 46 -13.85 6.47 -2.62
CA LYS A 46 -14.49 5.48 -1.75
C LYS A 46 -13.66 5.38 -0.49
N THR A 47 -14.31 5.47 0.67
CA THR A 47 -13.65 5.42 1.97
C THR A 47 -14.05 4.16 2.71
N SER A 48 -13.07 3.50 3.32
CA SER A 48 -13.26 2.41 4.26
C SER A 48 -12.57 2.78 5.58
N ILE A 49 -13.30 2.71 6.69
CA ILE A 49 -12.75 3.02 8.03
C ILE A 49 -12.45 1.71 8.75
N ALA A 50 -11.22 1.54 9.20
CA ALA A 50 -10.84 0.39 10.02
C ALA A 50 -11.50 0.50 11.40
N LEU A 51 -12.33 -0.48 11.75
CA LEU A 51 -12.98 -0.54 13.08
C LEU A 51 -12.04 -1.07 14.15
N GLN A 52 -11.15 -2.00 13.78
CA GLN A 52 -10.14 -2.58 14.65
C GLN A 52 -8.90 -2.92 13.83
N THR A 53 -7.72 -2.59 14.35
CA THR A 53 -6.44 -2.98 13.77
C THR A 53 -6.02 -4.34 14.35
N VAL A 54 -6.12 -5.40 13.54
CA VAL A 54 -5.72 -6.76 13.97
C VAL A 54 -4.20 -6.94 13.92
N LYS A 55 -3.53 -6.38 12.91
CA LYS A 55 -2.07 -6.44 12.74
C LYS A 55 -1.60 -5.23 11.94
N GLN A 56 -0.58 -4.54 12.42
CA GLN A 56 0.15 -3.50 11.69
C GLN A 56 1.63 -3.65 12.03
N THR A 57 2.50 -3.71 11.02
CA THR A 57 3.95 -3.86 11.20
C THR A 57 4.69 -3.14 10.10
N HIS A 58 5.87 -2.61 10.44
CA HIS A 58 6.82 -2.04 9.49
C HIS A 58 8.02 -2.97 9.24
N VAL A 59 8.03 -4.15 9.87
CA VAL A 59 9.10 -5.15 9.71
C VAL A 59 8.90 -5.90 8.40
N LEU A 60 9.93 -5.90 7.55
CA LEU A 60 9.92 -6.64 6.29
C LEU A 60 10.17 -8.15 6.53
N PRO A 61 9.49 -9.05 5.80
CA PRO A 61 9.72 -10.48 5.90
C PRO A 61 10.98 -10.89 5.12
N LEU A 62 12.12 -10.97 5.81
CA LEU A 62 13.44 -11.24 5.19
C LEU A 62 13.90 -12.71 5.30
N GLU A 63 13.07 -13.62 5.80
CA GLU A 63 13.44 -15.02 6.06
C GLU A 63 13.94 -15.78 4.82
N HIS A 64 13.52 -15.36 3.63
CA HIS A 64 13.95 -15.96 2.36
C HIS A 64 15.41 -15.64 1.99
N LEU A 65 16.00 -14.56 2.55
CA LEU A 65 17.39 -14.18 2.33
C LEU A 65 18.37 -14.98 3.19
N THR A 66 17.89 -15.57 4.28
CA THR A 66 18.66 -16.38 5.22
C THR A 66 18.73 -17.86 4.81
N GLN A 67 18.00 -18.29 3.76
CA GLN A 67 18.08 -19.66 3.24
C GLN A 67 19.23 -19.77 2.23
N PRO A 68 20.14 -20.76 2.37
CA PRO A 68 21.20 -20.97 1.39
C PRO A 68 20.57 -21.31 0.02
N SER A 69 20.78 -20.43 -0.96
CA SER A 69 20.33 -20.58 -2.34
C SER A 69 20.65 -21.99 -2.86
N LYS A 70 19.63 -22.75 -3.28
CA LYS A 70 19.82 -24.00 -4.02
C LYS A 70 20.62 -23.70 -5.29
N SER A 71 21.89 -24.09 -5.28
CA SER A 71 22.85 -23.98 -6.39
C SER A 71 22.17 -24.29 -7.73
N SER A 72 22.21 -23.32 -8.64
CA SER A 72 21.70 -23.45 -9.99
C SER A 72 22.44 -24.60 -10.67
N LYS A 73 21.71 -25.66 -11.05
CA LYS A 73 22.26 -26.76 -11.86
C LYS A 73 22.80 -26.14 -13.16
N ARG A 74 24.13 -26.10 -13.32
CA ARG A 74 24.78 -25.80 -14.60
C ARG A 74 24.25 -26.80 -15.63
N ILE A 75 23.36 -26.34 -16.50
CA ILE A 75 22.93 -27.09 -17.67
C ILE A 75 24.18 -27.23 -18.55
N ARG A 76 24.73 -28.44 -18.62
CA ARG A 76 25.78 -28.77 -19.58
C ARG A 76 25.07 -28.98 -20.92
N TYR A 77 25.33 -28.10 -21.88
CA TYR A 77 25.00 -28.35 -23.28
C TYR A 77 25.80 -29.58 -23.72
N ALA A 78 25.10 -30.61 -24.21
CA ALA A 78 25.74 -31.72 -24.89
C ALA A 78 26.05 -31.26 -26.32
N GLU A 79 27.33 -31.27 -26.68
CA GLU A 79 27.79 -31.00 -28.05
C GLU A 79 27.37 -32.15 -28.96
N GLY A 80 26.91 -31.80 -30.17
CA GLY A 80 26.55 -32.73 -31.24
C GLY A 80 27.68 -32.93 -32.24
#